data_AF-A0A1I0K8S2-F1
#
_entry.id   AF-A0A1I0K8S2-F1
#
_cell.length_a   1.000
_cell.length_b   1.000
_cell.length_c   1.000
_cell.angle_alpha   90.00
_cell.angle_beta   90.00
_cell.angle_gamma   90.00
#
_symmetry.space_group_name_H-M   'P 1'
#
loop_
_entity.id
_entity.type
_entity.pdbx_description
1 polymer ?
#
loop_
_entity_poly.entity_id
_entity_poly.type
_entity_poly.pdbx_seq_one_letter_code
_entity_poly.pdbx_strand_id
1 'polypeptide(L)'
;MKNRNIHSRDISIVVQGAVSPRLTSQSLKQLRKLFPESEIILSTWEDSDTKNLNYDILVLNVDPGGYQDRYVKTFTNNTLRQLVSTQQGIAACSRKFVLKIRSDLIFKSTRFLDLFEDYPIRDPNYTHFSHRVIVTSFFSKKYLFYKNITQPVPFHISDWLAFGFKADIEMLYNIPLPYEPDFSWYLFENKNNTVKPNLLGASHRYAPEQYITVSSFQKNFTVNFSHYLDYTSENIDFSNKLIANNFIIFSPTKFKFYCGKKKNGNDYYKRWTKFPITIPTILWRGLYRPYVFAQDYKKYCDPQYNIPLELIINDKLENFLHKR
;
A
#
# COMPACT_ATOMS: atom_id res chain seq x y z
N MET A 1 10.29 25.78 6.09
CA MET A 1 11.51 25.03 5.71
C MET A 1 11.15 23.55 5.74
N LYS A 2 10.95 22.89 4.58
CA LYS A 2 10.59 21.47 4.54
C LYS A 2 11.86 20.60 4.60
N ASN A 3 11.76 19.50 5.33
CA ASN A 3 12.81 18.75 6.01
C ASN A 3 14.07 18.45 5.18
N ARG A 4 15.25 18.92 5.63
CA ARG A 4 16.56 18.60 5.04
C ARG A 4 17.27 17.39 5.69
N ASN A 5 16.59 16.67 6.58
CA ASN A 5 17.26 15.78 7.56
C ASN A 5 17.13 14.27 7.30
N ILE A 6 16.53 13.83 6.18
CA ILE A 6 16.55 12.41 5.80
C ILE A 6 17.56 12.23 4.67
N HIS A 7 18.70 11.61 4.99
CA HIS A 7 19.76 11.35 4.02
C HIS A 7 19.68 9.92 3.48
N SER A 8 20.19 9.69 2.27
CA SER A 8 20.15 8.35 1.65
C SER A 8 20.88 7.31 2.51
N ARG A 9 21.98 7.68 3.17
CA ARG A 9 22.71 6.82 4.12
C ARG A 9 21.90 6.33 5.31
N ASP A 10 20.77 6.96 5.61
CA ASP A 10 19.89 6.60 6.74
C ASP A 10 18.75 5.65 6.31
N ILE A 11 18.69 5.27 5.03
CA ILE A 11 17.59 4.50 4.45
C ILE A 11 18.10 3.12 4.00
N SER A 12 17.41 2.08 4.48
CA SER A 12 17.43 0.74 3.89
C SER A 12 16.26 0.61 2.90
N ILE A 13 16.51 0.14 1.69
CA ILE A 13 15.49 -0.02 0.64
C ILE A 13 15.25 -1.51 0.42
N VAL A 14 14.05 -1.97 0.79
CA VAL A 14 13.63 -3.36 0.55
C VAL A 14 12.92 -3.44 -0.79
N VAL A 15 13.53 -4.15 -1.73
CA VAL A 15 12.98 -4.46 -3.05
C VAL A 15 12.39 -5.86 -2.99
N GLN A 16 11.06 -5.92 -2.92
CA GLN A 16 10.31 -7.12 -2.56
C GLN A 16 9.72 -7.84 -3.78
N GLY A 17 9.87 -9.17 -3.79
CA GLY A 17 9.12 -10.08 -4.66
C GLY A 17 9.92 -10.67 -5.82
N ALA A 18 9.21 -11.32 -6.75
CA ALA A 18 9.82 -12.04 -7.87
C ALA A 18 10.68 -11.11 -8.75
N VAL A 19 11.83 -11.61 -9.19
CA VAL A 19 12.69 -10.89 -10.12
C VAL A 19 12.09 -10.92 -11.52
N SER A 20 11.97 -9.74 -12.12
CA SER A 20 11.82 -9.58 -13.56
C SER A 20 13.15 -9.08 -14.13
N PRO A 21 13.83 -9.82 -15.02
CA PRO A 21 15.17 -9.47 -15.50
C PRO A 21 15.27 -8.01 -15.99
N ARG A 22 14.22 -7.54 -16.69
CA ARG A 22 14.16 -6.16 -17.17
C ARG A 22 13.72 -5.18 -16.08
N LEU A 23 12.59 -5.43 -15.41
CA LEU A 23 11.98 -4.42 -14.54
C LEU A 23 12.75 -4.25 -13.23
N THR A 24 13.18 -5.34 -12.63
CA THR A 24 13.93 -5.32 -11.37
C THR A 24 15.31 -4.68 -11.58
N SER A 25 16.01 -5.02 -12.67
CA SER A 25 17.26 -4.32 -13.04
C SER A 25 17.06 -2.82 -13.23
N GLN A 26 15.98 -2.40 -13.91
CA GLN A 26 15.66 -0.98 -14.06
C GLN A 26 15.32 -0.30 -12.75
N SER A 27 14.56 -0.96 -11.87
CA SER A 27 14.21 -0.47 -10.54
C SER A 27 15.48 -0.22 -9.73
N LEU A 28 16.31 -1.24 -9.56
CA LEU A 28 17.57 -1.19 -8.81
C LEU A 28 18.52 -0.11 -9.34
N LYS A 29 18.69 0.00 -10.66
CA LYS A 29 19.50 1.07 -11.28
C LYS A 29 18.99 2.47 -10.97
N GLN A 30 17.67 2.67 -10.97
CA GLN A 30 17.10 3.98 -10.61
C GLN A 30 17.20 4.26 -9.12
N LEU A 31 17.01 3.25 -8.26
CA LEU A 31 17.17 3.40 -6.82
C LEU A 31 18.60 3.80 -6.48
N ARG A 32 19.62 3.08 -6.98
CA ARG A 32 21.02 3.45 -6.75
C ARG A 32 21.35 4.87 -7.22
N LYS A 33 20.74 5.34 -8.32
CA LYS A 33 20.91 6.73 -8.78
C LYS A 33 20.28 7.76 -7.84
N LEU A 34 19.08 7.47 -7.32
CA LEU A 34 18.32 8.39 -6.47
C LEU A 34 18.76 8.35 -5.00
N PHE A 35 19.30 7.22 -4.57
CA PHE A 35 19.67 6.88 -3.22
C PHE A 35 21.09 6.29 -3.21
N PRO A 36 22.12 7.09 -3.52
CA PRO A 36 23.48 6.58 -3.76
C PRO A 36 24.08 5.86 -2.56
N GLU A 37 23.80 6.32 -1.34
CA GLU A 37 24.36 5.78 -0.10
C GLU A 37 23.40 4.85 0.66
N SER A 38 22.20 4.60 0.12
CA SER A 38 21.26 3.69 0.77
C SER A 38 21.73 2.24 0.67
N GLU A 39 21.42 1.47 1.70
CA GLU A 39 21.51 0.02 1.68
C GLU A 39 20.32 -0.51 0.86
N ILE A 40 20.58 -1.29 -0.18
CA ILE A 40 19.54 -1.89 -1.04
C ILE A 40 19.50 -3.40 -0.79
N ILE A 41 18.37 -3.85 -0.25
CA ILE A 41 18.07 -5.26 0.02
C ILE A 41 17.18 -5.78 -1.10
N LEU A 42 17.65 -6.75 -1.87
CA LEU A 42 16.81 -7.52 -2.78
C LEU A 42 16.31 -8.77 -2.04
N SER A 43 15.02 -8.77 -1.68
CA SER A 43 14.38 -9.94 -1.06
C SER A 43 13.53 -10.65 -2.10
N THR A 44 13.94 -11.87 -2.48
CA THR A 44 13.35 -12.62 -3.59
C THR A 44 13.42 -14.14 -3.36
N TRP A 45 13.11 -14.95 -4.38
CA TRP A 45 13.03 -16.42 -4.26
C TRP A 45 14.36 -17.11 -4.54
N GLU A 46 14.63 -18.25 -3.91
CA GLU A 46 15.85 -19.07 -4.08
C GLU A 46 16.23 -19.33 -5.56
N ASP A 47 15.25 -19.59 -6.42
CA ASP A 47 15.47 -19.89 -7.84
C ASP A 47 15.49 -18.65 -8.76
N SER A 48 15.53 -17.44 -8.21
CA SER A 48 15.51 -16.22 -9.01
C SER A 48 16.87 -15.94 -9.66
N ASP A 49 16.88 -15.60 -10.95
CA ASP A 49 18.10 -15.09 -11.59
C ASP A 49 18.42 -13.67 -11.10
N THR A 50 19.41 -13.58 -10.22
CA THR A 50 19.86 -12.33 -9.59
C THR A 50 21.21 -11.84 -10.13
N LYS A 51 21.74 -12.48 -11.19
CA LYS A 51 23.04 -12.12 -11.76
C LYS A 51 23.02 -10.69 -12.31
N ASN A 52 24.11 -9.96 -12.08
CA ASN A 52 24.31 -8.59 -12.59
C ASN A 52 23.24 -7.56 -12.15
N LEU A 53 22.55 -7.81 -11.03
CA LEU A 53 21.66 -6.84 -10.40
C LEU A 53 22.42 -6.00 -9.36
N ASN A 54 22.03 -4.73 -9.21
CA ASN A 54 22.71 -3.78 -8.32
C ASN A 54 21.98 -3.70 -6.98
N TYR A 55 22.37 -4.56 -6.05
CA TYR A 55 21.91 -4.61 -4.65
C TYR A 55 23.12 -4.75 -3.72
N ASP A 56 22.94 -4.46 -2.42
CA ASP A 56 23.97 -4.64 -1.39
C ASP A 56 23.77 -5.96 -0.63
N ILE A 57 22.52 -6.31 -0.34
CA ILE A 57 22.14 -7.52 0.38
C ILE A 57 21.14 -8.31 -0.45
N LEU A 58 21.37 -9.62 -0.58
CA LEU A 58 20.44 -10.57 -1.18
C LEU A 58 19.82 -11.43 -0.08
N VAL A 59 18.49 -11.50 -0.07
CA VAL A 59 17.72 -12.40 0.77
C VAL A 59 16.96 -13.37 -0.13
N LEU A 60 17.32 -14.65 -0.05
CA LEU A 60 16.65 -15.73 -0.79
C LEU A 60 15.66 -16.44 0.13
N ASN A 61 14.41 -16.46 -0.29
CA ASN A 61 13.29 -17.05 0.44
C ASN A 61 12.78 -18.28 -0.30
N VAL A 62 12.36 -19.30 0.45
CA VAL A 62 11.50 -20.35 -0.08
C VAL A 62 10.16 -19.72 -0.49
N ASP A 63 9.69 -19.95 -1.73
CA ASP A 63 8.38 -19.43 -2.18
C ASP A 63 7.26 -20.15 -1.42
N PRO A 64 6.48 -19.45 -0.55
CA PRO A 64 5.40 -20.07 0.21
C PRO A 64 4.18 -20.42 -0.66
N GLY A 65 4.20 -20.08 -1.94
CA GLY A 65 3.08 -20.27 -2.84
C GLY A 65 2.03 -19.17 -2.73
N GLY A 66 0.90 -19.40 -3.39
CA GLY A 66 -0.27 -18.53 -3.30
C GLY A 66 -1.53 -19.35 -3.52
N TYR A 67 -2.66 -18.85 -3.03
CA TYR A 67 -3.90 -19.61 -3.02
C TYR A 67 -4.91 -19.03 -3.98
N GLN A 68 -5.50 -19.90 -4.79
CA GLN A 68 -6.49 -19.51 -5.80
C GLN A 68 -7.85 -19.29 -5.14
N ASP A 69 -8.42 -18.11 -5.33
CA ASP A 69 -9.73 -17.78 -4.76
C ASP A 69 -10.84 -18.68 -5.30
N ARG A 70 -11.77 -19.07 -4.42
CA ARG A 70 -12.84 -20.00 -4.76
C ARG A 70 -13.80 -19.42 -5.80
N TYR A 71 -14.18 -18.15 -5.67
CA TYR A 71 -15.09 -17.45 -6.59
C TYR A 71 -14.37 -16.90 -7.82
N VAL A 72 -13.15 -16.39 -7.66
CA VAL A 72 -12.40 -15.76 -8.75
C VAL A 72 -11.22 -16.65 -9.17
N LYS A 73 -11.48 -17.61 -10.06
CA LYS A 73 -10.46 -18.56 -10.54
C LYS A 73 -9.24 -17.91 -11.22
N THR A 74 -9.36 -16.68 -11.70
CA THR A 74 -8.22 -15.96 -12.32
C THR A 74 -7.38 -15.18 -11.30
N PHE A 75 -7.77 -15.19 -10.03
CA PHE A 75 -7.08 -14.50 -8.96
C PHE A 75 -6.39 -15.52 -8.04
N THR A 76 -5.08 -15.35 -7.93
CA THR A 76 -4.27 -16.02 -6.90
C THR A 76 -3.91 -14.98 -5.86
N ASN A 77 -4.29 -15.25 -4.62
CA ASN A 77 -3.93 -14.43 -3.48
C ASN A 77 -2.45 -14.62 -3.16
N ASN A 78 -1.67 -13.53 -3.20
CA ASN A 78 -0.20 -13.55 -3.08
C ASN A 78 0.30 -12.97 -1.75
N THR A 79 -0.56 -12.79 -0.75
CA THR A 79 -0.15 -12.11 0.50
C THR A 79 0.92 -12.89 1.26
N LEU A 80 0.93 -14.23 1.22
CA LEU A 80 2.04 -15.02 1.77
C LEU A 80 3.38 -14.60 1.17
N ARG A 81 3.46 -14.60 -0.16
CA ARG A 81 4.65 -14.14 -0.89
C ARG A 81 5.01 -12.69 -0.56
N GLN A 82 4.01 -11.81 -0.46
CA GLN A 82 4.24 -10.43 -0.08
C GLN A 82 4.85 -10.33 1.32
N LEU A 83 4.29 -11.04 2.30
CA LEU A 83 4.72 -10.99 3.69
C LEU A 83 6.08 -11.63 3.90
N VAL A 84 6.30 -12.87 3.46
CA VAL A 84 7.58 -13.57 3.64
C VAL A 84 8.74 -12.73 3.10
N SER A 85 8.62 -12.30 1.84
CA SER A 85 9.67 -11.50 1.21
C SER A 85 9.82 -10.12 1.86
N THR A 86 8.73 -9.48 2.30
CA THR A 86 8.82 -8.18 3.01
C THR A 86 9.48 -8.35 4.37
N GLN A 87 9.05 -9.31 5.19
CA GLN A 87 9.51 -9.54 6.56
C GLN A 87 11.00 -9.88 6.58
N GLN A 88 11.44 -10.81 5.74
CA GLN A 88 12.86 -11.19 5.67
C GLN A 88 13.73 -10.05 5.12
N GLY A 89 13.20 -9.26 4.17
CA GLY A 89 13.88 -8.07 3.68
C GLY A 89 14.04 -6.98 4.75
N ILE A 90 13.01 -6.74 5.56
CA ILE A 90 13.07 -5.78 6.66
C ILE A 90 14.03 -6.25 7.76
N ALA A 91 14.04 -7.55 8.08
CA ALA A 91 14.95 -8.12 9.07
C ALA A 91 16.43 -7.88 8.70
N ALA A 92 16.75 -7.86 7.40
CA ALA A 92 18.09 -7.56 6.90
C ALA A 92 18.46 -6.06 6.88
N CYS A 93 17.52 -5.15 7.16
CA CYS A 93 17.78 -3.72 7.15
C CYS A 93 18.62 -3.28 8.35
N SER A 94 19.67 -2.49 8.12
CA SER A 94 20.52 -1.94 9.19
C SER A 94 20.26 -0.47 9.52
N ARG A 95 19.49 0.25 8.69
CA ARG A 95 19.33 1.71 8.78
C ARG A 95 18.09 2.16 9.55
N LYS A 96 18.06 3.45 9.89
CA LYS A 96 17.01 4.10 10.69
C LYS A 96 15.65 4.09 9.99
N PHE A 97 15.64 4.34 8.68
CA PHE A 97 14.42 4.37 7.86
C PHE A 97 14.38 3.17 6.93
N VAL A 98 13.17 2.69 6.63
CA VAL A 98 12.94 1.65 5.64
C VAL A 98 12.04 2.18 4.54
N LEU A 99 12.46 2.01 3.29
CA LEU A 99 11.64 2.14 2.09
C LEU A 99 11.35 0.74 1.55
N LYS A 100 10.16 0.20 1.81
CA LYS A 100 9.69 -1.03 1.18
C LYS A 100 9.00 -0.72 -0.13
N ILE A 101 9.38 -1.41 -1.20
CA ILE A 101 8.74 -1.32 -2.51
C ILE A 101 8.62 -2.70 -3.17
N ARG A 102 7.70 -2.83 -4.13
CA ARG A 102 7.70 -3.99 -5.04
C ARG A 102 8.83 -3.91 -6.07
N SER A 103 9.33 -5.07 -6.49
CA SER A 103 10.41 -5.23 -7.48
C SER A 103 10.12 -4.68 -8.88
N ASP A 104 8.85 -4.35 -9.17
CA ASP A 104 8.38 -3.81 -10.45
C ASP A 104 8.11 -2.29 -10.43
N LEU A 105 8.42 -1.60 -9.33
CA LEU A 105 8.29 -0.14 -9.23
C LEU A 105 9.58 0.57 -9.61
N ILE A 106 9.47 1.57 -10.48
CA ILE A 106 10.61 2.37 -10.96
C ILE A 106 10.42 3.81 -10.53
N PHE A 107 11.31 4.29 -9.65
CA PHE A 107 11.28 5.64 -9.10
C PHE A 107 11.94 6.66 -10.02
N LYS A 108 11.48 7.91 -9.95
CA LYS A 108 12.06 9.07 -10.64
C LYS A 108 12.31 10.25 -9.70
N SER A 109 11.97 10.13 -8.43
CA SER A 109 12.15 11.21 -7.45
C SER A 109 12.22 10.68 -6.03
N THR A 110 12.87 11.46 -5.16
CA THR A 110 12.91 11.29 -3.70
C THR A 110 12.03 12.32 -2.97
N ARG A 111 11.28 13.16 -3.70
CA ARG A 111 10.45 14.24 -3.12
C ARG A 111 9.37 13.78 -2.14
N PHE A 112 9.05 12.50 -2.11
CA PHE A 112 8.14 11.98 -1.10
C PHE A 112 8.73 12.04 0.31
N LEU A 113 10.06 12.10 0.46
CA LEU A 113 10.72 12.28 1.76
C LEU A 113 10.37 13.65 2.37
N ASP A 114 10.11 14.67 1.54
CA ASP A 114 9.70 16.00 1.98
C ASP A 114 8.32 15.99 2.68
N LEU A 115 7.57 14.91 2.51
CA LEU A 115 6.23 14.71 3.05
C LEU A 115 6.25 14.04 4.43
N PHE A 116 7.42 13.60 4.91
CA PHE A 116 7.51 12.83 6.15
C PHE A 116 6.99 13.63 7.35
N GLU A 117 7.25 14.92 7.44
CA GLU A 117 6.75 15.77 8.54
C GLU A 117 5.40 16.42 8.25
N ASP A 118 4.79 16.15 7.09
CA ASP A 118 3.45 16.69 6.81
C ASP A 118 2.43 16.01 7.74
N TYR A 119 1.36 16.75 8.08
CA TYR A 119 0.30 16.28 8.98
C TYR A 119 0.82 15.91 10.38
N PRO A 120 1.31 16.85 11.21
CA PRO A 120 1.95 16.52 12.48
C PRO A 120 0.97 16.13 13.61
N ILE A 121 -0.27 16.63 13.59
CA ILE A 121 -1.23 16.44 14.69
C ILE A 121 -1.85 15.03 14.60
N ARG A 122 -2.02 14.38 15.75
CA ARG A 122 -2.62 13.04 15.90
C ARG A 122 -3.49 12.99 17.14
N ASP A 123 -4.53 12.17 17.07
CA ASP A 123 -5.23 11.67 18.24
C ASP A 123 -4.42 10.51 18.86
N PRO A 124 -3.95 10.66 20.11
CA PRO A 124 -3.18 9.62 20.79
C PRO A 124 -3.99 8.32 20.98
N ASN A 125 -5.32 8.38 21.03
CA ASN A 125 -6.18 7.19 21.17
C ASN A 125 -6.19 6.30 19.92
N TYR A 126 -5.72 6.81 18.79
CA TYR A 126 -5.69 6.10 17.51
C TYR A 126 -4.27 6.05 16.93
N THR A 127 -3.23 6.27 17.74
CA THR A 127 -1.84 6.21 17.30
C THR A 127 -1.27 4.81 17.49
N HIS A 128 -0.94 4.15 16.37
CA HIS A 128 -0.32 2.83 16.29
C HIS A 128 1.19 2.90 16.08
N PHE A 129 1.62 3.78 15.17
CA PHE A 129 3.02 3.95 14.79
C PHE A 129 3.63 5.16 15.50
N SER A 130 4.92 5.07 15.81
CA SER A 130 5.67 6.18 16.42
C SER A 130 5.70 7.40 15.50
N HIS A 131 5.76 7.17 14.19
CA HIS A 131 5.53 8.17 13.15
C HIS A 131 4.56 7.64 12.10
N ARG A 132 3.82 8.52 11.42
CA ARG A 132 2.99 8.09 10.30
C ARG A 132 3.84 7.43 9.20
N VAL A 133 3.34 6.33 8.64
CA VAL A 133 3.94 5.63 7.50
C VAL A 133 3.46 6.26 6.20
N ILE A 134 4.38 6.62 5.32
CA ILE A 134 4.07 7.15 4.00
C ILE A 134 3.71 6.00 3.06
N VAL A 135 2.54 6.09 2.41
CA VAL A 135 2.04 5.12 1.44
C VAL A 135 1.49 5.81 0.19
N THR A 136 1.29 5.04 -0.88
CA THR A 136 0.70 5.55 -2.12
C THR A 136 -0.83 5.50 -2.11
N SER A 137 -1.48 6.49 -2.74
CA SER A 137 -2.93 6.47 -2.97
C SER A 137 -3.35 5.38 -3.96
N PHE A 138 -2.44 4.88 -4.79
CA PHE A 138 -2.74 3.81 -5.73
C PHE A 138 -2.98 2.50 -5.00
N PHE A 139 -4.18 1.94 -5.16
CA PHE A 139 -4.63 0.77 -4.41
C PHE A 139 -4.81 0.99 -2.90
N SER A 140 -4.74 2.24 -2.41
CA SER A 140 -5.34 2.61 -1.13
C SER A 140 -6.77 3.04 -1.41
N LYS A 141 -7.75 2.28 -0.92
CA LYS A 141 -9.16 2.43 -1.30
C LYS A 141 -10.01 2.76 -0.09
N LYS A 142 -10.94 3.70 -0.28
CA LYS A 142 -12.01 4.01 0.67
C LYS A 142 -13.27 3.19 0.37
N TYR A 143 -13.54 2.96 -0.91
CA TYR A 143 -14.67 2.14 -1.38
C TYR A 143 -14.45 1.59 -2.79
N LEU A 144 -15.26 0.62 -3.18
CA LEU A 144 -15.46 0.16 -4.55
C LEU A 144 -16.76 0.74 -5.08
N PHE A 145 -16.80 1.04 -6.38
CA PHE A 145 -17.97 1.61 -7.04
C PHE A 145 -18.24 0.92 -8.37
N TYR A 146 -19.45 0.40 -8.56
CA TYR A 146 -19.86 -0.23 -9.81
C TYR A 146 -21.39 -0.15 -9.97
N LYS A 147 -21.88 0.24 -11.15
CA LYS A 147 -23.32 0.35 -11.47
C LYS A 147 -24.15 1.05 -10.36
N ASN A 148 -23.67 2.20 -9.86
CA ASN A 148 -24.27 2.98 -8.77
C ASN A 148 -24.32 2.29 -7.39
N ILE A 149 -23.69 1.13 -7.24
CA ILE A 149 -23.50 0.46 -5.96
C ILE A 149 -22.15 0.88 -5.39
N THR A 150 -22.13 1.23 -4.10
CA THR A 150 -20.92 1.56 -3.35
C THR A 150 -20.69 0.50 -2.27
N GLN A 151 -19.50 -0.08 -2.26
CA GLN A 151 -19.06 -0.97 -1.17
C GLN A 151 -17.85 -0.32 -0.46
N PRO A 152 -18.00 0.18 0.77
CA PRO A 152 -16.85 0.59 1.58
C PRO A 152 -15.85 -0.55 1.78
N VAL A 153 -14.55 -0.21 1.83
CA VAL A 153 -13.48 -1.17 2.09
C VAL A 153 -12.62 -0.70 3.27
N PRO A 154 -13.09 -0.86 4.52
CA PRO A 154 -12.33 -0.51 5.71
C PRO A 154 -10.93 -1.15 5.70
N PHE A 155 -9.95 -0.44 6.23
CA PHE A 155 -8.56 -0.86 6.41
C PHE A 155 -7.80 -1.16 5.11
N HIS A 156 -8.23 -0.66 3.96
CA HIS A 156 -7.59 -0.98 2.68
C HIS A 156 -6.49 0.02 2.29
N ILE A 157 -5.26 -0.22 2.77
CA ILE A 157 -4.06 0.55 2.41
C ILE A 157 -3.15 -0.24 1.46
N SER A 158 -2.63 0.44 0.43
CA SER A 158 -1.78 -0.15 -0.60
C SER A 158 -0.49 -0.77 -0.02
N ASP A 159 -0.15 -1.96 -0.49
CA ASP A 159 1.11 -2.66 -0.18
C ASP A 159 2.26 -2.26 -1.12
N TRP A 160 2.03 -1.42 -2.13
CA TRP A 160 3.01 -1.18 -3.19
C TRP A 160 4.28 -0.51 -2.70
N LEU A 161 4.12 0.44 -1.76
CA LEU A 161 5.19 1.18 -1.13
C LEU A 161 4.79 1.52 0.31
N ALA A 162 5.76 1.39 1.22
CA ALA A 162 5.70 1.94 2.56
C ALA A 162 7.05 2.57 2.94
N PHE A 163 7.03 3.78 3.50
CA PHE A 163 8.22 4.45 4.02
C PHE A 163 8.00 4.99 5.42
N GLY A 164 8.97 4.77 6.31
CA GLY A 164 8.93 5.27 7.68
C GLY A 164 10.13 4.82 8.49
N PHE A 165 10.06 4.99 9.82
CA PHE A 165 11.06 4.40 10.70
C PHE A 165 11.04 2.88 10.57
N LYS A 166 12.22 2.24 10.67
CA LYS A 166 12.34 0.78 10.61
C LYS A 166 11.34 0.09 11.55
N ALA A 167 11.26 0.53 12.80
CA ALA A 167 10.35 -0.02 13.80
C ALA A 167 8.85 0.09 13.41
N ASP A 168 8.45 1.17 12.74
CA ASP A 168 7.05 1.35 12.29
C ASP A 168 6.74 0.46 11.07
N ILE A 169 7.71 0.30 10.16
CA ILE A 169 7.57 -0.60 9.01
C ILE A 169 7.58 -2.07 9.46
N GLU A 170 8.39 -2.42 10.46
CA GLU A 170 8.33 -3.71 11.16
C GLU A 170 6.98 -3.90 11.84
N MET A 171 6.44 -2.89 12.52
CA MET A 171 5.11 -2.96 13.13
C MET A 171 4.03 -3.27 12.08
N LEU A 172 4.11 -2.65 10.89
CA LEU A 172 3.17 -2.85 9.79
C LEU A 172 3.22 -4.27 9.19
N TYR A 173 4.42 -4.82 8.99
CA TYR A 173 4.59 -6.06 8.21
C TYR A 173 4.95 -7.30 9.01
N ASN A 174 5.48 -7.18 10.24
CA ASN A 174 5.77 -8.31 11.12
C ASN A 174 4.48 -8.84 11.75
N ILE A 175 3.59 -9.37 10.91
CA ILE A 175 2.29 -9.91 11.26
C ILE A 175 2.27 -11.42 10.97
N PRO A 176 1.38 -12.18 11.61
CA PRO A 176 1.21 -13.60 11.29
C PRO A 176 0.98 -13.81 9.79
N LEU A 177 1.56 -14.89 9.26
CA LEU A 177 1.25 -15.32 7.91
C LEU A 177 -0.19 -15.82 7.84
N PRO A 178 -0.95 -15.49 6.78
CA PRO A 178 -2.33 -15.94 6.65
C PRO A 178 -2.40 -17.47 6.53
N TYR A 179 -3.47 -18.03 7.08
CA TYR A 179 -3.78 -19.46 7.08
C TYR A 179 -4.92 -19.77 6.10
N GLU A 180 -4.89 -20.94 5.46
CA GLU A 180 -6.01 -21.46 4.64
C GLU A 180 -6.95 -22.31 5.48
N PRO A 181 -8.29 -22.23 5.34
CA PRO A 181 -9.02 -21.75 4.15
C PRO A 181 -9.37 -20.25 4.13
N ASP A 182 -9.00 -19.49 5.15
CA ASP A 182 -9.41 -18.07 5.30
C ASP A 182 -9.00 -17.21 4.10
N PHE A 183 -7.92 -17.59 3.42
CA PHE A 183 -7.31 -16.75 2.41
C PHE A 183 -7.78 -17.00 0.98
N SER A 184 -8.56 -18.06 0.78
CA SER A 184 -9.13 -18.36 -0.54
C SER A 184 -10.57 -18.88 -0.54
N TRP A 185 -11.10 -19.43 0.56
CA TRP A 185 -12.44 -20.06 0.61
C TRP A 185 -13.34 -19.55 1.74
N TYR A 186 -12.88 -18.60 2.57
CA TYR A 186 -13.60 -18.13 3.77
C TYR A 186 -15.11 -17.89 3.60
N LEU A 187 -15.53 -17.03 2.66
CA LEU A 187 -16.94 -16.68 2.47
C LEU A 187 -17.75 -17.82 1.82
N PHE A 188 -17.08 -18.73 1.13
CA PHE A 188 -17.72 -19.93 0.60
C PHE A 188 -18.05 -20.91 1.72
N GLU A 189 -17.13 -21.12 2.67
CA GLU A 189 -17.33 -22.05 3.79
C GLU A 189 -18.23 -21.46 4.88
N ASN A 190 -18.07 -20.18 5.20
CA ASN A 190 -18.82 -19.50 6.25
C ASN A 190 -20.19 -18.98 5.78
N LYS A 191 -20.65 -19.37 4.58
CA LYS A 191 -21.93 -19.00 3.94
C LYS A 191 -22.39 -17.61 4.34
N ASN A 192 -21.80 -16.58 3.73
CA ASN A 192 -22.15 -15.22 4.10
C ASN A 192 -23.59 -14.88 3.67
N ASN A 193 -24.52 -14.90 4.61
CA ASN A 193 -25.94 -14.59 4.40
C ASN A 193 -26.23 -13.08 4.36
N THR A 194 -25.21 -12.23 4.23
CA THR A 194 -25.40 -10.79 4.17
C THR A 194 -26.11 -10.35 2.89
N VAL A 195 -27.04 -9.40 3.01
CA VAL A 195 -27.66 -8.70 1.86
C VAL A 195 -26.73 -7.63 1.25
N LYS A 196 -25.57 -7.40 1.87
CA LYS A 196 -24.59 -6.42 1.45
C LYS A 196 -23.98 -6.79 0.08
N PRO A 197 -23.78 -5.83 -0.83
CA PRO A 197 -23.14 -6.11 -2.10
C PRO A 197 -21.70 -6.58 -1.91
N ASN A 198 -21.31 -7.55 -2.74
CA ASN A 198 -19.94 -8.04 -2.88
C ASN A 198 -19.38 -7.63 -4.25
N LEU A 199 -18.87 -6.41 -4.33
CA LEU A 199 -18.19 -5.84 -5.50
C LEU A 199 -16.76 -6.35 -5.70
N LEU A 200 -16.11 -6.96 -4.70
CA LEU A 200 -14.86 -7.70 -4.95
C LEU A 200 -15.13 -9.00 -5.71
N GLY A 201 -16.32 -9.58 -5.53
CA GLY A 201 -16.72 -10.86 -6.13
C GLY A 201 -15.89 -12.05 -5.65
N ALA A 202 -15.12 -11.87 -4.57
CA ALA A 202 -14.13 -12.82 -4.09
C ALA A 202 -14.61 -13.57 -2.85
N SER A 203 -13.90 -14.63 -2.48
CA SER A 203 -14.27 -15.51 -1.36
C SER A 203 -13.28 -15.50 -0.20
N HIS A 204 -12.09 -14.95 -0.39
CA HIS A 204 -11.13 -14.72 0.68
C HIS A 204 -11.69 -13.82 1.80
N ARG A 205 -11.20 -13.99 3.03
CA ARG A 205 -11.65 -13.25 4.22
C ARG A 205 -11.34 -11.76 4.13
N TYR A 206 -10.13 -11.40 3.70
CA TYR A 206 -9.67 -10.02 3.53
C TYR A 206 -8.93 -9.88 2.20
N ALA A 207 -9.07 -8.74 1.53
CA ALA A 207 -8.14 -8.40 0.46
C ALA A 207 -6.70 -8.35 1.02
N PRO A 208 -5.65 -8.62 0.22
CA PRO A 208 -4.25 -8.55 0.66
C PRO A 208 -3.92 -7.29 1.47
N GLU A 209 -4.33 -6.13 0.94
CA GLU A 209 -4.15 -4.81 1.54
C GLU A 209 -4.84 -4.68 2.92
N GLN A 210 -6.03 -5.27 3.06
CA GLN A 210 -6.78 -5.28 4.31
C GLN A 210 -6.15 -6.21 5.34
N TYR A 211 -5.70 -7.40 4.94
CA TYR A 211 -5.05 -8.34 5.85
C TYR A 211 -3.82 -7.70 6.52
N ILE A 212 -2.96 -7.05 5.72
CA ILE A 212 -1.76 -6.37 6.22
C ILE A 212 -2.14 -5.30 7.25
N THR A 213 -3.06 -4.41 6.88
CA THR A 213 -3.43 -3.26 7.71
C THR A 213 -4.16 -3.67 8.99
N VAL A 214 -5.14 -4.58 8.88
CA VAL A 214 -5.94 -5.06 10.03
C VAL A 214 -5.05 -5.81 11.01
N SER A 215 -4.23 -6.75 10.52
CA SER A 215 -3.37 -7.57 11.39
C SER A 215 -2.32 -6.72 12.10
N SER A 216 -1.84 -5.63 11.48
CA SER A 216 -0.99 -4.66 12.15
C SER A 216 -1.72 -3.98 13.31
N PHE A 217 -2.89 -3.38 13.03
CA PHE A 217 -3.64 -2.65 14.06
C PHE A 217 -4.11 -3.55 15.22
N GLN A 218 -4.40 -4.83 14.96
CA GLN A 218 -4.79 -5.79 15.99
C GLN A 218 -3.73 -6.00 17.09
N LYS A 219 -2.48 -5.60 16.87
CA LYS A 219 -1.44 -5.64 17.91
C LYS A 219 -1.71 -4.67 19.07
N ASN A 220 -2.35 -3.52 18.79
CA ASN A 220 -2.56 -2.46 19.77
C ASN A 220 -4.04 -2.10 19.97
N PHE A 221 -4.93 -2.59 19.11
CA PHE A 221 -6.34 -2.24 19.12
C PHE A 221 -7.22 -3.49 19.04
N THR A 222 -8.35 -3.46 19.75
CA THR A 222 -9.44 -4.42 19.55
C THR A 222 -10.17 -4.08 18.25
N VAL A 223 -9.87 -4.81 17.17
CA VAL A 223 -10.47 -4.60 15.85
C VAL A 223 -11.57 -5.65 15.60
N ASN A 224 -12.83 -5.26 15.71
CA ASN A 224 -14.01 -6.11 15.46
C ASN A 224 -14.39 -6.10 13.97
N PHE A 225 -13.50 -6.58 13.11
CA PHE A 225 -13.69 -6.64 11.66
C PHE A 225 -13.51 -8.07 11.18
N SER A 226 -14.60 -8.76 10.88
CA SER A 226 -14.57 -10.22 10.69
C SER A 226 -14.11 -10.65 9.29
N HIS A 227 -14.45 -9.86 8.27
CA HIS A 227 -14.13 -10.12 6.86
C HIS A 227 -14.34 -8.84 6.04
N TYR A 228 -13.93 -8.78 4.78
CA TYR A 228 -14.00 -7.55 3.98
C TYR A 228 -15.43 -7.02 3.72
N LEU A 229 -16.46 -7.86 3.88
CA LEU A 229 -17.87 -7.45 3.81
C LEU A 229 -18.41 -6.88 5.14
N ASP A 230 -17.59 -6.82 6.18
CA ASP A 230 -17.95 -6.32 7.52
C ASP A 230 -17.80 -4.80 7.63
N TYR A 231 -18.31 -4.10 6.62
CA TYR A 231 -18.30 -2.64 6.57
C TYR A 231 -19.52 -2.06 7.29
N THR A 232 -19.58 -2.17 8.62
CA THR A 232 -20.56 -1.42 9.43
C THR A 232 -20.15 0.05 9.55
N SER A 233 -21.06 0.91 10.00
CA SER A 233 -20.74 2.32 10.32
C SER A 233 -19.56 2.43 11.27
N GLU A 234 -19.52 1.56 12.28
CA GLU A 234 -18.49 1.52 13.32
C GLU A 234 -17.14 1.13 12.73
N ASN A 235 -17.09 0.06 11.92
CA ASN A 235 -15.86 -0.39 11.28
C ASN A 235 -15.32 0.61 10.26
N ILE A 236 -16.21 1.31 9.53
CA ILE A 236 -15.82 2.38 8.61
C ILE A 236 -15.22 3.57 9.37
N ASP A 237 -15.89 4.04 10.42
CA ASP A 237 -15.41 5.17 11.22
C ASP A 237 -14.08 4.84 11.92
N PHE A 238 -13.99 3.66 12.54
CA PHE A 238 -12.78 3.21 13.22
C PHE A 238 -11.60 3.04 12.27
N SER A 239 -11.83 2.47 11.09
CA SER A 239 -10.83 2.41 10.02
C SER A 239 -10.36 3.81 9.61
N ASN A 240 -11.26 4.77 9.42
CA ASN A 240 -10.87 6.11 9.00
C ASN A 240 -10.03 6.83 10.07
N LYS A 241 -10.39 6.68 11.35
CA LYS A 241 -9.61 7.21 12.49
C LYS A 241 -8.21 6.63 12.51
N LEU A 242 -8.08 5.30 12.42
CA LEU A 242 -6.78 4.64 12.42
C LEU A 242 -5.95 5.01 11.18
N ILE A 243 -6.56 5.08 9.99
CA ILE A 243 -5.84 5.46 8.77
C ILE A 243 -5.33 6.90 8.85
N ALA A 244 -6.18 7.86 9.24
CA ALA A 244 -5.81 9.27 9.33
C ALA A 244 -4.69 9.55 10.35
N ASN A 245 -4.66 8.78 11.44
CA ASN A 245 -3.67 8.93 12.51
C ASN A 245 -2.34 8.21 12.24
N ASN A 246 -2.30 7.24 11.33
CA ASN A 246 -1.12 6.36 11.16
C ASN A 246 -0.50 6.38 9.77
N PHE A 247 -1.21 6.87 8.75
CA PHE A 247 -0.66 6.93 7.40
C PHE A 247 -0.63 8.34 6.86
N ILE A 248 0.31 8.58 5.95
CA ILE A 248 0.32 9.72 5.05
C ILE A 248 0.10 9.17 3.64
N ILE A 249 -1.03 9.52 3.01
CA ILE A 249 -1.42 8.96 1.71
C ILE A 249 -1.29 10.02 0.61
N PHE A 250 -0.37 9.80 -0.34
CA PHE A 250 -0.13 10.74 -1.45
C PHE A 250 -0.25 10.10 -2.83
N SER A 251 -0.53 10.95 -3.83
CA SER A 251 -0.61 10.54 -5.23
C SER A 251 0.77 10.19 -5.80
N PRO A 252 0.88 9.18 -6.68
CA PRO A 252 2.11 8.87 -7.40
C PRO A 252 2.68 10.02 -8.22
N THR A 253 1.93 11.07 -8.55
CA THR A 253 2.50 12.25 -9.20
C THR A 253 3.54 12.95 -8.32
N LYS A 254 3.37 12.92 -7.00
CA LYS A 254 4.34 13.48 -6.03
C LYS A 254 5.51 12.51 -5.79
N PHE A 255 5.27 11.20 -5.73
CA PHE A 255 6.36 10.20 -5.64
C PHE A 255 7.16 10.05 -6.95
N LYS A 256 6.55 10.34 -8.09
CA LYS A 256 7.05 10.08 -9.44
C LYS A 256 7.62 8.67 -9.60
N PHE A 257 6.80 7.64 -9.38
CA PHE A 257 7.13 6.26 -9.76
C PHE A 257 6.17 5.74 -10.82
N TYR A 258 6.55 4.65 -11.50
CA TYR A 258 5.61 3.86 -12.28
C TYR A 258 5.81 2.36 -12.07
N CYS A 259 4.71 1.61 -12.15
CA CYS A 259 4.74 0.14 -12.14
C CYS A 259 4.99 -0.36 -13.57
N GLY A 260 6.04 -1.15 -13.79
CA GLY A 260 6.41 -1.62 -15.13
C GLY A 260 5.71 -2.91 -15.58
N LYS A 261 4.89 -3.51 -14.71
CA LYS A 261 4.29 -4.82 -14.94
C LYS A 261 3.23 -4.77 -16.04
N LYS A 262 3.44 -5.58 -17.08
CA LYS A 262 2.44 -5.86 -18.12
C LYS A 262 1.64 -7.11 -17.74
N LYS A 263 0.32 -7.08 -17.92
CA LYS A 263 -0.55 -8.25 -17.80
C LYS A 263 -1.26 -8.48 -19.13
N ASN A 264 -1.08 -9.65 -19.74
CA ASN A 264 -1.68 -10.02 -21.03
C ASN A 264 -1.46 -8.96 -22.12
N GLY A 265 -0.23 -8.45 -22.24
CA GLY A 265 0.12 -7.38 -23.19
C GLY A 265 -0.29 -5.96 -22.77
N ASN A 266 -1.23 -5.82 -21.82
CA ASN A 266 -1.73 -4.53 -21.36
C ASN A 266 -0.90 -3.96 -20.20
N ASP A 267 -0.55 -2.67 -20.31
CA ASP A 267 0.32 -1.95 -19.38
C ASP A 267 -0.47 -0.95 -18.52
N TYR A 268 -1.67 -1.36 -18.06
CA TYR A 268 -2.61 -0.48 -17.36
C TYR A 268 -1.96 0.20 -16.15
N TYR A 269 -1.22 -0.54 -15.33
CA TYR A 269 -0.59 0.02 -14.14
C TYR A 269 0.48 1.06 -14.46
N LYS A 270 1.26 0.87 -15.52
CA LYS A 270 2.21 1.89 -15.98
C LYS A 270 1.49 3.10 -16.54
N ARG A 271 0.45 2.89 -17.35
CA ARG A 271 -0.35 3.97 -17.93
C ARG A 271 -0.96 4.82 -16.82
N TRP A 272 -1.60 4.19 -15.84
CA TRP A 272 -2.22 4.85 -14.70
C TRP A 272 -1.18 5.59 -13.84
N THR A 273 -0.06 4.96 -13.50
CA THR A 273 0.96 5.62 -12.67
C THR A 273 1.69 6.77 -13.37
N LYS A 274 1.86 6.71 -14.70
CA LYS A 274 2.41 7.82 -15.49
C LYS A 274 1.40 8.92 -15.78
N PHE A 275 0.15 8.54 -16.01
CA PHE A 275 -0.96 9.41 -16.39
C PHE A 275 -2.18 9.07 -15.53
N PRO A 276 -2.25 9.56 -14.28
CA PRO A 276 -3.34 9.23 -13.35
C PRO A 276 -4.74 9.49 -13.89
N ILE A 277 -4.88 10.44 -14.83
CA ILE A 277 -6.15 10.71 -15.48
C ILE A 277 -6.69 9.52 -16.31
N THR A 278 -5.84 8.56 -16.64
CA THR A 278 -6.21 7.35 -17.37
C THR A 278 -6.71 6.23 -16.45
N ILE A 279 -6.72 6.44 -15.13
CA ILE A 279 -7.36 5.53 -14.17
C ILE A 279 -8.86 5.47 -14.50
N PRO A 280 -9.49 4.29 -14.56
CA PRO A 280 -10.93 4.20 -14.75
C PRO A 280 -11.67 5.02 -13.69
N THR A 281 -12.64 5.84 -14.08
CA THR A 281 -13.39 6.71 -13.17
C THR A 281 -13.94 5.96 -11.95
N ILE A 282 -14.43 4.73 -12.16
CA ILE A 282 -14.94 3.88 -11.07
C ILE A 282 -13.87 3.57 -10.01
N LEU A 283 -12.62 3.37 -10.43
CA LEU A 283 -11.49 3.14 -9.53
C LEU A 283 -11.05 4.44 -8.88
N TRP A 284 -10.87 5.51 -9.67
CA TRP A 284 -10.42 6.82 -9.20
C TRP A 284 -11.32 7.39 -8.09
N ARG A 285 -12.65 7.20 -8.21
CA ARG A 285 -13.61 7.61 -7.18
C ARG A 285 -13.38 6.93 -5.84
N GLY A 286 -13.00 5.66 -5.87
CA GLY A 286 -12.83 4.83 -4.67
C GLY A 286 -11.49 4.99 -3.95
N LEU A 287 -10.52 5.73 -4.49
CA LEU A 287 -9.18 5.85 -3.91
C LEU A 287 -9.12 6.84 -2.73
N TYR A 288 -8.21 6.61 -1.80
CA TYR A 288 -7.71 7.62 -0.86
C TYR A 288 -6.85 8.65 -1.61
N ARG A 289 -7.49 9.49 -2.42
CA ARG A 289 -6.82 10.60 -3.10
C ARG A 289 -6.28 11.60 -2.08
N PRO A 290 -5.24 12.39 -2.41
CA PRO A 290 -4.68 13.37 -1.49
C PRO A 290 -5.71 14.31 -0.85
N TYR A 291 -6.69 14.77 -1.63
CA TYR A 291 -7.79 15.60 -1.11
C TYR A 291 -8.69 14.83 -0.13
N VAL A 292 -9.08 13.59 -0.46
CA VAL A 292 -9.88 12.73 0.41
C VAL A 292 -9.16 12.44 1.73
N PHE A 293 -7.86 12.14 1.68
CA PHE A 293 -7.04 11.95 2.87
C PHE A 293 -6.94 13.24 3.71
N ALA A 294 -6.74 14.40 3.08
CA ALA A 294 -6.70 15.69 3.78
C ALA A 294 -8.03 16.02 4.49
N GLN A 295 -9.17 15.62 3.91
CA GLN A 295 -10.47 15.75 4.58
C GLN A 295 -10.57 14.84 5.81
N ASP A 296 -10.09 13.60 5.73
CA ASP A 296 -10.09 12.68 6.87
C ASP A 296 -9.12 13.15 7.96
N TYR A 297 -7.91 13.62 7.61
CA TYR A 297 -6.99 14.23 8.56
C TYR A 297 -7.64 15.42 9.28
N LYS A 298 -8.30 16.31 8.53
CA LYS A 298 -9.05 17.42 9.14
C LYS A 298 -10.13 16.92 10.10
N LYS A 299 -10.89 15.90 9.71
CA LYS A 299 -11.99 15.38 10.51
C LYS A 299 -11.52 14.67 11.79
N TYR A 300 -10.48 13.85 11.70
CA TYR A 300 -10.11 12.90 12.76
C TYR A 300 -8.82 13.24 13.51
N CYS A 301 -8.06 14.25 13.06
CA CYS A 301 -6.78 14.63 13.68
C CYS A 301 -6.74 16.12 14.03
N ASP A 302 -7.03 16.98 13.06
CA ASP A 302 -6.88 18.43 13.20
C ASP A 302 -8.07 19.19 12.59
N PRO A 303 -9.13 19.46 13.37
CA PRO A 303 -10.29 20.21 12.89
C PRO A 303 -9.97 21.60 12.36
N GLN A 304 -8.84 22.18 12.79
CA GLN A 304 -8.37 23.51 12.35
C GLN A 304 -7.52 23.43 11.07
N TYR A 305 -7.24 22.23 10.55
CA TYR A 305 -6.45 22.06 9.34
C TYR A 305 -7.07 22.79 8.14
N ASN A 306 -6.27 23.65 7.54
CA ASN A 306 -6.62 24.34 6.31
C ASN A 306 -6.10 23.53 5.12
N ILE A 307 -7.02 22.81 4.46
CA ILE A 307 -6.68 21.99 3.29
C ILE A 307 -6.09 22.90 2.21
N PRO A 308 -4.86 22.61 1.73
CA PRO A 308 -4.21 23.44 0.72
C PRO A 308 -5.06 23.61 -0.55
N LEU A 309 -5.15 24.84 -1.05
CA LEU A 309 -5.93 25.17 -2.24
C LEU A 309 -5.52 24.33 -3.47
N GLU A 310 -4.23 24.01 -3.60
CA GLU A 310 -3.71 23.11 -4.64
C GLU A 310 -4.43 21.74 -4.64
N LEU A 311 -4.67 21.15 -3.46
CA LEU A 311 -5.37 19.85 -3.36
C LEU A 311 -6.83 19.95 -3.79
N ILE A 312 -7.50 21.05 -3.40
CA ILE A 312 -8.91 21.31 -3.74
C ILE A 312 -9.06 21.51 -5.26
N ILE A 313 -8.20 22.33 -5.85
CA ILE A 313 -8.22 22.62 -7.30
C ILE A 313 -7.94 21.33 -8.08
N ASN A 314 -6.89 20.58 -7.72
CA ASN A 314 -6.54 19.34 -8.39
C ASN A 314 -7.67 18.31 -8.33
N ASP A 315 -8.32 18.12 -7.17
CA ASP A 315 -9.43 17.18 -7.04
C ASP A 315 -10.63 17.60 -7.91
N LYS A 316 -10.97 18.89 -7.95
CA LYS A 316 -12.03 19.41 -8.83
C LYS A 316 -11.72 19.21 -10.31
N LEU A 317 -10.48 19.47 -10.74
CA LEU A 317 -10.03 19.28 -12.10
C LEU A 317 -10.07 17.79 -12.50
N GLU A 318 -9.52 16.91 -11.68
CA GLU A 318 -9.57 15.46 -11.92
C GLU A 318 -11.03 14.97 -11.96
N ASN A 319 -11.89 15.42 -11.03
CA ASN A 319 -13.31 15.06 -11.04
C ASN A 319 -14.02 15.50 -12.32
N PHE A 320 -13.74 16.70 -12.83
CA PHE A 320 -14.29 17.18 -14.10
C PHE A 320 -13.87 16.30 -15.27
N LEU A 321 -12.59 15.92 -15.32
CA LEU A 321 -12.05 15.05 -16.37
C LEU A 321 -12.58 13.61 -16.29
N HIS A 322 -12.93 13.13 -15.10
CA HIS A 322 -13.52 11.80 -14.89
C HIS A 322 -15.04 11.73 -15.12
N LYS A 323 -15.73 12.87 -15.25
CA LYS A 323 -17.17 12.95 -15.57
C LYS A 323 -17.47 12.98 -17.08
N ARG A 324 -16.46 13.25 -17.90
CA ARG A 324 -16.50 13.07 -19.36
C ARG A 324 -16.16 11.63 -19.70
#